data_AF-A0A6L9KQ17-F1
#
_entry.id   AF-A0A6L9KQ17-F1
#
_cell.length_a   1.000
_cell.length_b   1.000
_cell.length_c   1.000
_cell.angle_alpha   90.00
_cell.angle_beta   90.00
_cell.angle_gamma   90.00
#
_symmetry.space_group_name_H-M   'P 1'
#
loop_
_entity.id
_entity.type
_entity.pdbx_description
1 polymer ?
#
loop_
_entity_poly.entity_id
_entity_poly.type
_entity_poly.pdbx_seq_one_letter_code
_entity_poly.pdbx_strand_id
1 'polypeptide(L)'
;MTKLQRAVRSKAVQQASVTAIRAHFCGEGAKARILRFVRDVAIASVGWTAKLLFVGSWAVIGGLLAGPEHDYFLTQVHAWMVATPVDQVLVQSHTLFVSAVIECVKIGLLLGFGQKLLAVVTPAVNDAKQRFNSTLA
;
A
#
# COMPACT_ATOMS: atom_id res chain seq x y z
N MET A 1 25.47 -15.71 -25.37
CA MET A 1 24.00 -15.78 -25.20
C MET A 1 23.31 -14.82 -26.16
N THR A 2 22.58 -15.36 -27.13
CA THR A 2 21.82 -14.57 -28.13
C THR A 2 20.53 -14.01 -27.52
N LYS A 3 19.96 -12.92 -28.09
CA LYS A 3 18.71 -12.31 -27.61
C LYS A 3 17.55 -13.32 -27.51
N LEU A 4 17.55 -14.31 -28.42
CA LEU A 4 16.55 -15.36 -28.51
C LEU A 4 16.63 -16.34 -27.31
N GLN A 5 17.85 -16.72 -26.89
CA GLN A 5 18.05 -17.51 -25.67
C GLN A 5 17.63 -16.76 -24.40
N ARG A 6 17.78 -15.42 -24.35
CA ARG A 6 17.31 -14.63 -23.20
C ARG A 6 15.78 -14.57 -23.11
N ALA A 7 15.10 -14.45 -24.25
CA ALA A 7 13.63 -14.44 -24.29
C ALA A 7 13.02 -15.81 -23.95
N VAL A 8 13.63 -16.90 -24.40
CA VAL A 8 13.21 -18.26 -24.02
C VAL A 8 13.47 -18.50 -22.52
N ARG A 9 14.60 -18.02 -22.00
CA ARG A 9 14.95 -18.09 -20.57
C ARG A 9 13.97 -17.31 -19.69
N SER A 10 13.59 -16.08 -20.08
CA SER A 10 12.62 -15.29 -19.30
C SER A 10 11.25 -15.96 -19.29
N LYS A 11 10.82 -16.53 -20.43
CA LYS A 11 9.54 -17.23 -20.56
C LYS A 11 9.47 -18.49 -19.69
N ALA A 12 10.55 -19.29 -19.63
CA ALA A 12 10.64 -20.48 -18.79
C ALA A 12 10.63 -20.15 -17.29
N VAL A 13 11.38 -19.12 -16.87
CA VAL A 13 11.39 -18.64 -15.48
C VAL A 13 10.01 -18.09 -15.09
N GLN A 14 9.33 -17.39 -15.99
CA GLN A 14 7.99 -16.87 -15.77
C GLN A 14 6.94 -17.98 -15.66
N GLN A 15 7.02 -19.04 -16.48
CA GLN A 15 6.13 -20.19 -16.35
C GLN A 15 6.36 -20.97 -15.05
N ALA A 16 7.62 -21.14 -14.64
CA ALA A 16 7.96 -21.79 -13.39
C ALA A 16 7.46 -21.00 -12.17
N SER A 17 7.62 -19.67 -12.17
CA SER A 17 7.12 -18.82 -11.08
C SER A 17 5.60 -18.79 -11.02
N VAL A 18 4.91 -18.71 -12.16
CA VAL A 18 3.44 -18.80 -12.23
C VAL A 18 2.95 -20.16 -11.72
N THR A 19 3.64 -21.25 -12.06
CA THR A 19 3.28 -22.59 -11.59
C THR A 19 3.52 -22.75 -10.08
N ALA A 20 4.62 -22.21 -9.55
CA ALA A 20 4.89 -22.19 -8.11
C ALA A 20 3.87 -21.36 -7.32
N ILE A 21 3.51 -20.18 -7.83
CA ILE A 21 2.45 -19.33 -7.27
C ILE A 21 1.11 -20.07 -7.30
N ARG A 22 0.78 -20.72 -8.43
CA ARG A 22 -0.45 -21.52 -8.56
C ARG A 22 -0.48 -22.69 -7.58
N ALA A 23 0.64 -23.39 -7.38
CA ALA A 23 0.72 -24.46 -6.38
C ALA A 23 0.54 -23.93 -4.95
N HIS A 24 1.06 -22.74 -4.65
CA HIS A 24 0.89 -22.09 -3.35
C HIS A 24 -0.59 -21.77 -3.03
N PHE A 25 -1.32 -21.28 -4.04
CA PHE A 25 -2.72 -20.87 -3.91
C PHE A 25 -3.76 -21.96 -4.25
N CYS A 26 -3.40 -23.06 -4.89
CA CYS A 26 -4.34 -24.11 -5.31
C CYS A 26 -4.03 -25.52 -4.77
N GLY A 27 -2.92 -25.74 -4.05
CA GLY A 27 -2.60 -27.05 -3.44
C GLY A 27 -3.39 -27.36 -2.15
N GLU A 28 -3.16 -28.54 -1.55
CA GLU A 28 -3.71 -28.87 -0.23
C GLU A 28 -3.35 -27.82 0.82
N GLY A 29 -4.32 -27.45 1.67
CA GLY A 29 -4.18 -26.35 2.64
C GLY A 29 -4.25 -24.94 2.04
N ALA A 30 -4.54 -24.80 0.73
CA ALA A 30 -4.67 -23.50 0.07
C ALA A 30 -5.68 -22.56 0.76
N LYS A 31 -6.85 -23.06 1.18
CA LYS A 31 -7.86 -22.23 1.86
C LYS A 31 -7.30 -21.60 3.14
N ALA A 32 -6.53 -22.35 3.93
CA ALA A 32 -5.90 -21.83 5.14
C ALA A 32 -4.80 -20.81 4.83
N ARG A 33 -3.99 -21.04 3.78
CA ARG A 33 -2.98 -20.08 3.31
C ARG A 33 -3.60 -18.79 2.78
N ILE A 34 -4.65 -18.90 1.98
CA ILE A 34 -5.41 -17.75 1.47
C ILE A 34 -6.02 -16.96 2.62
N LEU A 35 -6.65 -17.62 3.60
CA LEU A 35 -7.24 -16.94 4.75
C LEU A 35 -6.18 -16.19 5.57
N ARG A 36 -5.02 -16.81 5.83
CA ARG A 36 -3.90 -16.13 6.50
C ARG A 36 -3.37 -14.97 5.67
N PHE A 37 -3.22 -15.14 4.36
CA PHE A 37 -2.79 -14.07 3.47
C PHE A 37 -3.77 -12.89 3.49
N VAL A 38 -5.08 -13.14 3.40
CA VAL A 38 -6.11 -12.09 3.46
C VAL A 38 -6.09 -11.39 4.81
N ARG A 39 -5.99 -12.14 5.91
CA ARG A 39 -5.85 -11.57 7.27
C ARG A 39 -4.60 -10.68 7.37
N ASP A 40 -3.48 -11.17 6.87
CA ASP A 40 -2.20 -10.45 6.92
C ASP A 40 -2.21 -9.19 6.04
N VAL A 41 -2.87 -9.25 4.88
CA VAL A 41 -3.12 -8.10 4.02
C VAL A 41 -3.98 -7.09 4.76
N ALA A 42 -5.10 -7.52 5.35
CA ALA A 42 -6.00 -6.64 6.08
C ALA A 42 -5.28 -5.91 7.23
N ILE A 43 -4.51 -6.64 8.05
CA ILE A 43 -3.72 -6.04 9.14
C ILE A 43 -2.68 -5.06 8.60
N ALA A 44 -1.96 -5.44 7.53
CA ALA A 44 -0.96 -4.56 6.92
C ALA A 44 -1.60 -3.29 6.35
N SER A 45 -2.76 -3.42 5.70
CA SER A 45 -3.51 -2.30 5.13
C SER A 45 -4.01 -1.35 6.21
N VAL A 46 -4.56 -1.86 7.31
CA VAL A 46 -4.94 -1.04 8.48
C VAL A 46 -3.72 -0.29 9.03
N GLY A 47 -2.58 -0.96 9.15
CA GLY A 47 -1.33 -0.34 9.58
C GLY A 47 -0.87 0.79 8.64
N TRP A 48 -0.98 0.59 7.32
CA TRP A 48 -0.65 1.63 6.34
C TRP A 48 -1.63 2.80 6.36
N THR A 49 -2.94 2.54 6.44
CA THR A 49 -3.95 3.58 6.58
C THR A 49 -3.71 4.43 7.83
N ALA A 50 -3.43 3.79 8.97
CA ALA A 50 -3.11 4.52 10.20
C ALA A 50 -1.87 5.42 10.02
N LYS A 51 -0.79 4.90 9.44
CA LYS A 51 0.42 5.69 9.15
C LYS A 51 0.13 6.89 8.26
N LEU A 52 -0.65 6.71 7.20
CA LEU A 52 -1.00 7.80 6.27
C LEU A 52 -1.85 8.87 6.97
N LEU A 53 -2.79 8.47 7.82
CA LEU A 53 -3.58 9.42 8.62
C LEU A 53 -2.69 10.20 9.60
N PHE A 54 -1.77 9.53 10.29
CA PHE A 54 -0.83 10.22 11.18
C PHE A 54 0.10 11.17 10.43
N VAL A 55 0.75 10.71 9.35
CA VAL A 55 1.66 11.56 8.56
C VAL A 55 0.89 12.72 7.95
N GLY A 56 -0.30 12.49 7.39
CA GLY A 56 -1.14 13.54 6.82
C GLY A 56 -1.55 14.58 7.87
N SER A 57 -2.00 14.14 9.04
CA SER A 57 -2.38 15.04 10.14
C SER A 57 -1.20 15.90 10.61
N TRP A 58 -0.02 15.28 10.83
CA TRP A 58 1.17 16.01 11.24
C TRP A 58 1.74 16.90 10.13
N ALA A 59 1.59 16.53 8.85
CA ALA A 59 1.98 17.38 7.74
C ALA A 59 1.12 18.65 7.66
N VAL A 60 -0.19 18.55 7.94
CA VAL A 60 -1.08 19.72 8.00
C VAL A 60 -0.70 20.63 9.17
N ILE A 61 -0.48 20.06 10.36
CA ILE A 61 -0.08 20.84 11.54
C ILE A 61 1.31 21.48 11.33
N GLY A 62 2.27 20.71 10.83
CA GLY A 62 3.63 21.19 10.55
C GLY A 62 3.64 22.27 9.47
N GLY A 63 2.84 22.11 8.40
CA GLY A 63 2.69 23.11 7.36
C GLY A 63 2.06 24.40 7.88
N LEU A 64 1.06 24.29 8.77
CA LEU A 64 0.41 25.45 9.38
C LEU A 64 1.35 26.20 10.34
N LEU A 65 2.21 25.50 11.08
CA LEU A 65 3.05 26.10 12.12
C LEU A 65 4.44 26.52 11.65
N ALA A 66 5.00 25.84 10.64
CA ALA A 66 6.38 26.04 10.19
C ALA A 66 6.50 26.34 8.69
N GLY A 67 5.36 26.49 7.98
CA GLY A 67 5.35 26.86 6.57
C GLY A 67 5.73 28.33 6.34
N PRO A 68 6.18 28.68 5.12
CA PRO A 68 6.26 30.07 4.71
C PRO A 68 4.88 30.71 4.85
N GLU A 69 4.81 31.94 5.38
CA GLU A 69 3.57 32.67 5.63
C GLU A 69 2.65 32.08 6.73
N HIS A 70 3.19 31.31 7.68
CA HIS A 70 2.41 30.74 8.79
C HIS A 70 1.54 31.77 9.55
N ASP A 71 2.06 32.98 9.81
CA ASP A 71 1.31 34.07 10.46
C ASP A 71 0.06 34.48 9.68
N TYR A 72 0.13 34.49 8.35
CA TYR A 72 -1.00 34.81 7.47
C TYR A 72 -2.07 33.72 7.54
N PHE A 73 -1.66 32.44 7.46
CA PHE A 73 -2.58 31.31 7.58
C PHE A 73 -3.22 31.23 8.96
N LEU A 74 -2.47 31.47 10.03
CA LEU A 74 -3.00 31.51 11.39
C LEU A 74 -4.03 32.62 11.56
N THR A 75 -3.76 33.80 10.99
CA THR A 75 -4.70 34.93 11.01
C THR A 75 -5.97 34.62 10.22
N GLN A 76 -5.87 34.00 9.05
CA GLN A 76 -7.02 33.53 8.29
C GLN A 76 -7.84 32.48 9.05
N VAL A 77 -7.18 31.48 9.64
CA VAL A 77 -7.85 30.43 10.41
C VAL A 77 -8.57 31.01 11.63
N HIS A 78 -7.95 31.98 12.30
CA HIS A 78 -8.58 32.70 13.41
C HIS A 78 -9.81 33.50 12.94
N ALA A 79 -9.68 34.30 11.88
CA ALA A 79 -10.80 35.06 11.32
C ALA A 79 -11.95 34.15 10.87
N TRP A 80 -11.61 32.99 10.29
CA TRP A 80 -12.58 31.97 9.91
C TRP A 80 -13.28 31.33 11.11
N MET A 81 -12.55 31.00 12.19
CA MET A 81 -13.17 30.48 13.43
C MET A 81 -14.13 31.48 14.08
N VAL A 82 -13.85 32.78 14.00
CA VAL A 82 -14.71 33.83 14.56
C VAL A 82 -15.96 34.07 13.71
N ALA A 83 -15.84 33.99 12.38
CA ALA A 83 -16.91 34.35 11.46
C ALA A 83 -17.90 33.20 11.17
N THR A 84 -17.50 31.94 11.35
CA THR A 84 -18.27 30.80 10.85
C THR A 84 -19.02 30.08 11.98
N PRO A 85 -20.33 29.80 11.86
CA PRO A 85 -21.07 29.05 12.86
C PRO A 85 -20.54 27.61 12.96
N VAL A 86 -20.33 27.15 14.20
CA VAL A 86 -19.69 25.87 14.54
C VAL A 86 -20.40 24.68 13.87
N ASP A 87 -21.73 24.74 13.73
CA ASP A 87 -22.53 23.66 13.13
C ASP A 87 -22.18 23.42 11.64
N GLN A 88 -21.96 24.50 10.87
CA GLN A 88 -21.59 24.38 9.45
C GLN A 88 -20.16 23.86 9.29
N VAL A 89 -19.26 24.31 10.16
CA VAL A 89 -17.87 23.83 10.21
C VAL A 89 -17.82 22.35 10.53
N LEU A 90 -18.62 21.88 11.48
CA LEU A 90 -18.64 20.48 11.90
C LEU A 90 -19.13 19.55 10.78
N VAL A 91 -20.19 19.91 10.08
CA VAL A 91 -20.73 19.10 8.98
C VAL A 91 -19.79 19.08 7.77
N GLN A 92 -19.22 20.24 7.42
CA GLN A 92 -18.30 20.33 6.29
C GLN A 92 -16.96 19.63 6.57
N SER A 93 -16.41 19.80 7.79
CA SER A 93 -15.19 19.11 8.21
C SER A 93 -15.38 17.60 8.29
N HIS A 94 -16.53 17.12 8.78
CA HIS A 94 -16.84 15.69 8.80
C HIS A 94 -16.84 15.10 7.38
N THR A 95 -17.46 15.78 6.41
CA THR A 95 -17.52 15.30 5.02
C THR A 95 -16.14 15.25 4.37
N LEU A 96 -15.33 16.29 4.56
CA LEU A 96 -13.95 16.33 4.06
C LEU A 96 -13.06 15.27 4.74
N PHE A 97 -13.21 15.10 6.05
CA PHE A 97 -12.49 14.09 6.81
C PHE A 97 -12.83 12.68 6.35
N VAL A 98 -14.13 12.35 6.20
CA VAL A 98 -14.57 11.04 5.70
C VAL A 98 -14.02 10.77 4.31
N SER A 99 -14.05 11.77 3.41
CA SER A 99 -13.47 11.64 2.07
C SER A 99 -11.95 11.36 2.12
N ALA A 100 -11.20 12.13 2.90
CA ALA A 100 -9.76 11.93 3.07
C ALA A 100 -9.42 10.57 3.70
N VAL A 101 -10.20 10.12 4.68
CA VAL A 101 -10.07 8.79 5.30
C VAL A 101 -10.30 7.70 4.27
N ILE A 102 -11.33 7.82 3.42
CA ILE A 102 -11.62 6.85 2.36
C ILE A 102 -10.44 6.75 1.38
N GLU A 103 -9.85 7.87 0.96
CA GLU A 103 -8.67 7.85 0.10
C GLU A 103 -7.46 7.22 0.81
N CYS A 104 -7.24 7.52 2.09
CA CYS A 104 -6.21 6.87 2.90
C CYS A 104 -6.44 5.36 3.08
N VAL A 105 -7.70 4.92 3.14
CA VAL A 105 -8.08 3.51 3.16
C VAL A 105 -7.75 2.84 1.82
N LYS A 106 -8.10 3.47 0.69
CA LYS A 106 -7.77 2.94 -0.65
C LYS A 106 -6.27 2.80 -0.85
N ILE A 107 -5.50 3.83 -0.50
CA ILE A 107 -4.03 3.81 -0.62
C ILE A 107 -3.43 2.79 0.35
N GLY A 108 -3.91 2.73 1.60
CA GLY A 108 -3.46 1.74 2.57
C GLY A 108 -3.76 0.30 2.16
N LEU A 109 -4.91 0.07 1.52
CA LEU A 109 -5.25 -1.22 0.90
C LEU A 109 -4.25 -1.60 -0.19
N LEU A 110 -3.98 -0.69 -1.13
CA LEU A 110 -3.01 -0.91 -2.22
C LEU A 110 -1.60 -1.20 -1.68
N LEU A 111 -1.12 -0.43 -0.71
CA LEU A 111 0.21 -0.60 -0.13
C LEU A 111 0.31 -1.90 0.67
N GLY A 112 -0.68 -2.21 1.52
CA GLY A 112 -0.71 -3.45 2.30
C GLY A 112 -0.79 -4.69 1.41
N PHE A 113 -1.64 -4.67 0.38
CA PHE A 113 -1.72 -5.74 -0.61
C PHE A 113 -0.42 -5.88 -1.39
N GLY A 114 0.12 -4.78 -1.92
CA GLY A 114 1.37 -4.77 -2.68
C GLY A 114 2.55 -5.33 -1.87
N GLN A 115 2.68 -4.91 -0.59
CA GLN A 115 3.72 -5.41 0.30
C GLN A 115 3.62 -6.93 0.53
N LYS A 116 2.41 -7.44 0.81
CA LYS A 116 2.21 -8.87 1.04
C LYS A 116 2.34 -9.69 -0.25
N LEU A 117 1.89 -9.15 -1.38
CA LEU A 117 2.08 -9.78 -2.69
C LEU A 117 3.56 -9.89 -3.02
N LEU A 118 4.34 -8.82 -2.84
CA LEU A 118 5.80 -8.84 -3.05
C LEU A 118 6.49 -9.85 -2.13
N ALA A 119 6.06 -9.97 -0.87
CA ALA A 119 6.59 -10.95 0.07
C ALA A 119 6.37 -12.40 -0.37
N VAL A 120 5.32 -12.69 -1.16
CA VAL A 120 5.06 -14.03 -1.72
C VAL A 120 5.76 -14.22 -3.07
N VAL A 121 5.73 -13.22 -3.94
CA VAL A 121 6.26 -13.31 -5.30
C VAL A 121 7.79 -13.30 -5.32
N THR A 122 8.43 -12.48 -4.47
CA THR A 122 9.90 -12.35 -4.44
C THR A 122 10.60 -13.67 -4.12
N PRO A 123 10.26 -14.42 -3.05
CA PRO A 123 10.89 -15.71 -2.77
C PRO A 123 10.58 -16.73 -3.87
N ALA A 124 9.34 -16.79 -4.38
CA ALA A 124 8.98 -17.71 -5.47
C ALA A 124 9.79 -17.46 -6.76
N VAL A 125 10.06 -16.20 -7.09
CA VAL A 125 10.89 -15.82 -8.24
C VAL A 125 12.37 -16.13 -7.97
N ASN A 126 12.85 -15.91 -6.76
CA ASN A 126 14.24 -16.22 -6.40
C ASN A 126 14.51 -17.73 -6.38
N ASP A 127 13.59 -18.53 -5.84
CA ASP A 127 13.66 -20.00 -5.85
C ASP A 127 13.64 -20.55 -7.28
N ALA A 128 12.79 -20.00 -8.16
CA ALA A 128 12.76 -20.39 -9.56
C ALA A 128 14.08 -20.07 -10.29
N LYS A 129 14.68 -18.90 -10.00
CA LYS A 129 16.01 -18.53 -10.53
C LYS A 129 17.11 -19.46 -10.02
N GLN A 130 17.11 -19.79 -8.73
CA GLN A 130 18.11 -20.67 -8.12
C GLN A 130 18.03 -22.10 -8.67
N ARG A 131 16.83 -22.70 -8.70
CA ARG A 131 16.63 -24.05 -9.25
C ARG A 131 17.10 -24.17 -10.68
N PHE A 132 16.80 -23.17 -11.51
CA PHE A 132 17.23 -23.15 -12.90
C PHE A 132 18.76 -23.01 -13.05
N ASN A 133 19.41 -22.17 -12.24
CA ASN A 133 20.87 -22.06 -12.24
C ASN A 133 21.54 -23.38 -11.79
N SER A 134 20.94 -24.12 -10.85
CA SER A 134 21.42 -25.44 -10.47
C SER A 134 21.13 -26.56 -11.48
N THR A 135 20.22 -26.35 -12.44
CA THR A 135 19.97 -27.33 -13.53
C THR A 135 20.85 -27.08 -14.77
N LEU A 136 21.46 -25.89 -14.86
CA LEU A 136 22.34 -25.49 -15.96
C LEU A 136 23.83 -25.62 -15.62
N ALA A 137 24.16 -25.84 -14.34
CA ALA A 137 25.50 -26.17 -13.86
C ALA A 137 25.71 -27.69 -13.92
#